data_AF-A0A813FN68-F1
#
_entry.id   AF-A0A813FN68-F1
#
_cell.length_a   1.000
_cell.length_b   1.000
_cell.length_c   1.000
_cell.angle_alpha   90.00
_cell.angle_beta   90.00
_cell.angle_gamma   90.00
#
_symmetry.space_group_name_H-M   'P 1'
#
loop_
_entity.id
_entity.type
_entity.pdbx_description
1 polymer ?
#
loop_
_entity_poly.entity_id
_entity_poly.type
_entity_poly.pdbx_seq_one_letter_code
_entity_poly.pdbx_strand_id
1 'polypeptide(L)'
;MDRLDASNGEEPFPEDGNDQGRLHEHLLELGERGDPVPYLVDSRCGIFQCLYEAEPQWDMQHPAGSLLPRLRNTLTGETPIVLHGNGHTGRWFLSCLWREMDFLKRVGLSQEELAHLPFDGPVAPGTFPDEATEKNWLSTFQLYRIIETQMAYARVGVEWDPWKIAAEAGNKVASDELQDPY
;
A
#
# COMPACT_ATOMS: atom_id res chain seq x y z
N MET A 1 -20.80 -24.49 -35.87
CA MET A 1 -20.73 -23.96 -34.50
C MET A 1 -19.38 -23.30 -34.40
N ASP A 2 -19.35 -22.03 -34.76
CA ASP A 2 -18.15 -21.21 -34.75
C ASP A 2 -17.68 -21.02 -33.31
N ARG A 3 -16.38 -21.21 -33.10
CA ARG A 3 -15.72 -20.79 -31.88
C ARG A 3 -15.79 -19.26 -31.85
N LEU A 4 -16.43 -18.73 -30.83
CA LEU A 4 -16.28 -17.33 -30.46
C LEU A 4 -14.81 -17.14 -30.05
N ASP A 5 -14.03 -16.58 -30.96
CA ASP A 5 -12.74 -15.97 -30.65
C ASP A 5 -13.00 -14.83 -29.68
N ALA A 6 -12.71 -15.06 -28.40
CA ALA A 6 -12.65 -14.02 -27.39
C ALA A 6 -11.35 -13.22 -27.58
N SER A 7 -11.22 -12.53 -28.71
CA SER A 7 -10.36 -11.35 -28.82
C SER A 7 -11.16 -10.16 -28.26
N ASN A 8 -11.42 -10.17 -26.95
CA ASN A 8 -11.87 -8.95 -26.28
C ASN A 8 -10.64 -8.06 -26.18
N GLY A 9 -10.64 -6.99 -26.98
CA GLY A 9 -9.53 -6.07 -27.15
C GLY A 9 -8.91 -5.65 -25.82
N GLU A 10 -7.71 -6.14 -25.56
CA GLU A 10 -6.78 -5.51 -24.64
C GLU A 10 -6.36 -4.20 -25.31
N GLU A 11 -7.01 -3.09 -24.93
CA GLU A 11 -6.33 -1.81 -25.05
C GLU A 11 -4.97 -1.97 -24.35
N PRO A 12 -3.84 -1.74 -25.02
CA PRO A 12 -2.54 -1.83 -24.38
C PRO A 12 -2.55 -0.87 -23.18
N PHE A 13 -2.14 -1.38 -22.02
CA PHE A 13 -2.15 -0.64 -20.77
C PHE A 13 -1.47 0.73 -20.96
N PRO A 14 -2.16 1.86 -20.70
CA PRO A 14 -1.58 3.18 -20.89
C PRO A 14 -0.38 3.35 -19.94
N GLU A 15 0.79 3.71 -20.46
CA GLU A 15 2.05 3.82 -19.70
C GLU A 15 2.01 4.90 -18.59
N ASP A 16 0.99 5.75 -18.59
CA ASP A 16 0.90 7.02 -17.87
C ASP A 16 -0.20 7.07 -16.78
N GLY A 17 -0.82 5.94 -16.41
CA GLY A 17 -1.86 5.91 -15.38
C GLY A 17 -1.41 5.49 -13.97
N ASN A 18 -2.27 5.76 -12.99
CA ASN A 18 -2.11 5.37 -11.58
C ASN A 18 -2.05 3.83 -11.44
N ASP A 19 -0.83 3.30 -11.37
CA ASP A 19 -0.53 1.87 -11.24
C ASP A 19 -1.09 1.25 -9.95
N GLN A 20 -1.00 1.96 -8.82
CA GLN A 20 -1.59 1.55 -7.54
C GLN A 20 -3.12 1.42 -7.64
N GLY A 21 -3.78 2.42 -8.25
CA GLY A 21 -5.23 2.40 -8.47
C GLY A 21 -5.66 1.21 -9.33
N ARG A 22 -4.93 0.96 -10.42
CA ARG A 22 -5.20 -0.17 -11.33
C ARG A 22 -5.01 -1.52 -10.65
N LEU A 23 -3.95 -1.67 -9.86
CA LEU A 23 -3.74 -2.90 -9.10
C LEU A 23 -4.89 -3.12 -8.12
N HIS A 24 -5.37 -2.07 -7.44
CA HIS A 24 -6.53 -2.18 -6.57
C HIS A 24 -7.80 -2.59 -7.30
N GLU A 25 -8.13 -1.93 -8.41
CA GLU A 25 -9.31 -2.27 -9.21
C GLU A 25 -9.24 -3.74 -9.66
N HIS A 26 -8.09 -4.20 -10.15
CA HIS A 26 -7.92 -5.59 -10.55
C HIS A 26 -8.11 -6.59 -9.38
N LEU A 27 -7.59 -6.27 -8.19
CA LEU A 27 -7.77 -7.11 -7.00
C LEU A 27 -9.24 -7.15 -6.54
N LEU A 28 -9.95 -6.02 -6.66
CA LEU A 28 -11.39 -5.95 -6.38
C LEU A 28 -12.18 -6.79 -7.39
N GLU A 29 -11.90 -6.67 -8.68
CA GLU A 29 -12.55 -7.46 -9.74
C GLU A 29 -12.35 -8.97 -9.55
N LEU A 30 -11.14 -9.41 -9.17
CA LEU A 30 -10.88 -10.81 -8.82
C LEU A 30 -11.77 -11.24 -7.65
N GLY A 31 -11.84 -10.41 -6.61
CA GLY A 31 -12.70 -10.65 -5.46
C GLY A 31 -14.18 -10.77 -5.82
N GLU A 32 -14.71 -9.84 -6.61
CA GLU A 32 -16.11 -9.82 -7.05
C GLU A 32 -16.49 -11.03 -7.90
N ARG A 33 -15.52 -11.61 -8.65
CA ARG A 33 -15.71 -12.86 -9.38
C ARG A 33 -15.65 -14.11 -8.50
N GLY A 34 -15.28 -13.98 -7.23
CA GLY A 34 -14.99 -15.11 -6.35
C GLY A 34 -13.68 -15.83 -6.67
N ASP A 35 -12.80 -15.19 -7.44
CA ASP A 35 -11.49 -15.75 -7.74
C ASP A 35 -10.60 -15.62 -6.48
N PRO A 36 -9.80 -16.65 -6.16
CA PRO A 36 -8.84 -16.54 -5.08
C PRO A 36 -7.84 -15.43 -5.41
N VAL A 37 -7.59 -14.55 -4.43
CA VAL A 37 -6.64 -13.45 -4.53
C VAL A 37 -5.27 -13.99 -4.12
N PRO A 38 -4.32 -14.30 -5.04
CA PRO A 38 -3.09 -15.03 -4.73
C PRO A 38 -1.99 -14.14 -4.11
N TYR A 39 -2.36 -13.22 -3.22
CA TYR A 39 -1.45 -12.19 -2.74
C TYR A 39 -1.43 -12.15 -1.22
N LEU A 40 -0.24 -11.93 -0.66
CA LEU A 40 -0.02 -11.70 0.76
C LEU A 40 0.29 -10.21 0.95
N VAL A 41 -0.42 -9.56 1.86
CA VAL A 41 -0.07 -8.20 2.30
C VAL A 41 0.94 -8.31 3.43
N ASP A 42 2.06 -7.59 3.33
CA ASP A 42 3.05 -7.48 4.40
C ASP A 42 2.58 -6.51 5.49
N SER A 43 1.52 -6.89 6.18
CA SER A 43 0.86 -6.07 7.20
C SER A 43 1.69 -5.80 8.45
N ARG A 44 2.76 -6.57 8.65
CA ARG A 44 3.69 -6.43 9.77
C ARG A 44 4.94 -5.62 9.41
N CYS A 45 5.07 -5.19 8.16
CA CYS A 45 6.27 -4.50 7.66
C CYS A 45 7.55 -5.35 7.84
N GLY A 46 7.45 -6.67 7.64
CA GLY A 46 8.60 -7.58 7.76
C GLY A 46 9.56 -7.49 6.57
N ILE A 47 9.03 -7.14 5.40
CA ILE A 47 9.76 -6.99 4.14
C ILE A 47 9.74 -5.53 3.70
N PHE A 48 8.58 -4.90 3.65
CA PHE A 48 8.36 -3.56 3.13
C PHE A 48 7.96 -2.58 4.24
N GLN A 49 8.63 -1.43 4.28
CA GLN A 49 8.19 -0.27 5.06
C GLN A 49 7.87 0.87 4.11
N CYS A 50 6.59 1.22 4.03
CA CYS A 50 6.13 2.45 3.42
C CYS A 50 6.36 3.60 4.40
N LEU A 51 7.01 4.67 3.96
CA LEU A 51 7.35 5.83 4.79
C LEU A 51 6.36 6.97 4.51
N TYR A 52 5.07 6.67 4.64
CA TYR A 52 4.00 7.66 4.53
C TYR A 52 3.16 7.57 5.79
N GLU A 53 3.70 8.08 6.90
CA GLU A 53 3.05 8.04 8.21
C GLU A 53 2.85 9.46 8.76
N ALA A 54 1.81 9.64 9.57
CA ALA A 54 1.55 10.89 10.26
C ALA A 54 2.66 11.26 11.26
N GLU A 55 3.33 10.24 11.80
CA GLU A 55 4.45 10.35 12.74
C GLU A 55 5.51 9.30 12.40
N PRO A 56 6.80 9.53 12.71
CA PRO A 56 7.83 8.49 12.57
C PRO A 56 7.53 7.28 13.47
N GLN A 57 7.48 6.09 12.87
CA GLN A 57 7.20 4.82 13.57
C GLN A 57 8.41 3.88 13.55
N TRP A 58 9.62 4.42 13.65
CA TRP A 58 10.84 3.62 13.55
C TRP A 58 12.02 4.15 14.32
N ASP A 59 12.90 3.22 14.65
CA ASP A 59 14.20 3.47 15.25
C ASP A 59 15.32 2.99 14.32
N MET A 60 16.40 3.76 14.26
CA MET A 60 17.63 3.30 13.63
C MET A 60 18.41 2.43 14.60
N GLN A 61 18.71 1.20 14.17
CA GLN A 61 19.48 0.23 14.92
C GLN A 61 20.81 -0.03 14.23
N HIS A 62 21.83 -0.30 15.05
CA HIS A 62 23.11 -0.84 14.59
C HIS A 62 23.22 -2.27 15.12
N PRO A 63 22.74 -3.27 14.37
CA PRO A 63 22.84 -4.66 14.80
C PRO A 63 24.30 -5.02 15.10
N ALA A 64 24.53 -5.73 16.21
CA ALA A 64 25.88 -6.17 16.57
C ALA A 64 26.50 -6.99 15.43
N GLY A 65 27.68 -6.58 14.96
CA GLY A 65 28.37 -7.21 13.83
C GLY A 65 27.94 -6.72 12.43
N SER A 66 26.97 -5.79 12.33
CA SER A 66 26.64 -5.13 11.07
C SER A 66 27.40 -3.83 10.90
N LEU A 67 27.94 -3.61 9.69
CA LEU A 67 28.55 -2.33 9.30
C LEU A 67 27.51 -1.28 8.89
N LEU A 68 26.28 -1.71 8.64
CA LEU A 68 25.20 -0.86 8.14
C LEU A 68 24.06 -0.79 9.16
N PRO A 69 23.52 0.40 9.42
CA PRO A 69 22.34 0.52 10.26
C PRO A 69 21.12 -0.08 9.56
N ARG A 70 20.14 -0.48 10.36
CA ARG A 70 18.85 -0.98 9.90
C ARG A 70 17.73 -0.25 10.61
N LEU A 71 16.65 -0.01 9.88
CA LEU A 71 15.43 0.54 10.43
C LEU A 71 14.64 -0.58 11.12
N ARG A 72 14.18 -0.34 12.35
CA ARG A 72 13.21 -1.19 13.05
C ARG A 72 11.90 -0.44 13.17
N ASN A 73 10.81 -1.06 12.73
CA ASN A 73 9.46 -0.54 12.96
C ASN A 73 9.13 -0.68 14.46
N THR A 74 8.76 0.42 15.12
CA THR A 74 8.52 0.45 16.57
C THR A 74 7.18 -0.17 16.96
N LEU A 75 6.20 -0.18 16.05
CA LEU A 75 4.87 -0.76 16.29
C LEU A 75 4.88 -2.28 16.15
N THR A 76 5.50 -2.80 15.09
CA THR A 76 5.51 -4.23 14.79
C THR A 76 6.74 -4.95 15.35
N GLY A 77 7.80 -4.20 15.64
CA GLY A 77 9.09 -4.70 16.08
C GLY A 77 9.93 -5.31 14.95
N GLU A 78 9.40 -5.37 13.73
CA GLU A 78 10.06 -5.95 12.58
C GLU A 78 11.21 -5.07 12.07
N THR A 79 12.13 -5.68 11.33
CA THR A 79 13.24 -4.97 10.68
C THR A 79 13.07 -5.10 9.15
N PRO A 80 12.37 -4.17 8.49
CA PRO A 80 12.07 -4.22 7.06
C PRO A 80 13.32 -4.23 6.19
N ILE A 81 13.21 -4.86 5.02
CA ILE A 81 14.31 -4.99 4.04
C ILE A 81 14.27 -3.83 3.04
N VAL A 82 13.07 -3.48 2.57
CA VAL A 82 12.83 -2.44 1.58
C VAL A 82 12.18 -1.25 2.28
N LEU A 83 12.78 -0.06 2.08
CA LEU A 83 12.23 1.20 2.55
C LEU A 83 11.70 1.97 1.34
N HIS A 84 10.41 2.22 1.31
CA HIS A 84 9.76 2.95 0.23
C HIS A 84 9.37 4.34 0.73
N GLY A 85 10.09 5.38 0.27
CA GLY A 85 9.76 6.77 0.53
C GLY A 85 8.57 7.25 -0.30
N ASN A 86 7.39 6.66 -0.09
CA ASN A 86 6.22 6.99 -0.86
C ASN A 86 5.63 8.35 -0.49
N GLY A 87 5.06 9.01 -1.50
CA GLY A 87 4.38 10.30 -1.40
C GLY A 87 5.20 11.43 -0.77
N HIS A 88 4.50 12.40 -0.16
CA HIS A 88 5.03 13.73 0.14
C HIS A 88 5.88 13.73 1.42
N THR A 89 5.45 12.96 2.43
CA THR A 89 6.17 12.76 3.69
C THR A 89 7.33 11.76 3.54
N GLY A 90 7.29 10.85 2.56
CA GLY A 90 8.38 9.92 2.26
C GLY A 90 9.70 10.61 1.93
N ARG A 91 9.65 11.76 1.24
CA ARG A 91 10.84 12.61 0.99
C ARG A 91 11.42 13.17 2.29
N TRP A 92 10.56 13.58 3.23
CA TRP A 92 11.00 14.07 4.54
C TRP A 92 11.71 12.95 5.30
N PHE A 93 11.11 11.77 5.37
CA PHE A 93 11.67 10.63 6.08
C PHE A 93 12.97 10.12 5.45
N LEU A 94 13.03 10.01 4.13
CA LEU A 94 14.27 9.66 3.43
C LEU A 94 15.37 10.71 3.65
N SER A 95 15.03 12.00 3.66
CA SER A 95 16.01 13.05 3.92
C SER A 95 16.61 12.96 5.34
N CYS A 96 15.77 12.66 6.34
CA CYS A 96 16.22 12.42 7.72
C CYS A 96 17.13 11.20 7.79
N LEU A 97 16.70 10.08 7.17
CA LEU A 97 17.46 8.84 7.13
C LEU A 97 18.82 9.01 6.44
N TRP A 98 18.86 9.67 5.28
CA TRP A 98 20.11 9.91 4.54
C TRP A 98 21.07 10.80 5.31
N ARG A 99 20.56 11.79 6.05
CA ARG A 99 21.37 12.62 6.93
C ARG A 99 21.99 11.79 8.06
N GLU A 100 21.20 10.95 8.72
CA GLU A 100 21.70 10.08 9.79
C GLU A 100 22.72 9.06 9.30
N MET A 101 22.60 8.60 8.05
CA MET A 101 23.54 7.66 7.45
C MET A 101 24.81 8.33 6.88
N ASP A 102 24.95 9.67 6.96
CA ASP A 102 26.00 10.43 6.28
C ASP A 102 26.05 10.10 4.77
N PHE A 103 24.89 9.93 4.12
CA PHE A 103 24.81 9.36 2.77
C PHE A 103 25.68 10.11 1.75
N LEU A 104 25.55 11.44 1.68
CA LEU A 104 26.32 12.28 0.74
C LEU A 104 27.84 12.08 0.90
N LYS A 105 28.32 12.05 2.14
CA LYS A 105 29.72 11.79 2.45
C LYS A 105 30.16 10.40 1.99
N ARG A 106 29.31 9.37 2.14
CA ARG A 106 29.62 7.99 1.73
C ARG A 106 29.66 7.83 0.22
N VAL A 107 28.83 8.56 -0.53
CA VAL A 107 28.83 8.54 -1.99
C VAL A 107 29.79 9.55 -2.61
N GLY A 108 30.49 10.33 -1.78
CA GLY A 108 31.49 11.30 -2.23
C GLY A 108 30.90 12.54 -2.90
N LEU A 109 29.68 12.93 -2.52
CA LEU A 109 29.00 14.12 -3.03
C LEU A 109 29.00 15.24 -1.99
N SER A 110 29.22 16.48 -2.43
CA SER A 110 29.09 17.69 -1.61
C SER A 110 27.71 18.35 -1.81
N GLN A 111 27.33 19.25 -0.90
CA GLN A 111 26.08 20.00 -1.05
C GLN A 111 26.14 20.99 -2.22
N GLU A 112 27.30 21.60 -2.44
CA GLU A 112 27.55 22.55 -3.54
C GLU A 112 27.37 21.88 -4.90
N GLU A 113 27.79 20.62 -5.03
CA GLU A 113 27.61 19.83 -6.26
C GLU A 113 26.13 19.56 -6.57
N LEU A 114 25.26 19.55 -5.56
CA LEU A 114 23.82 19.30 -5.71
C LEU A 114 22.99 20.59 -5.77
N ALA A 115 23.58 21.76 -5.47
CA ALA A 115 22.85 23.01 -5.30
C ALA A 115 22.14 23.52 -6.56
N HIS A 116 22.55 23.04 -7.74
CA HIS A 116 21.95 23.41 -9.02
C HIS A 116 20.71 22.56 -9.37
N LEU A 117 20.46 21.47 -8.64
CA LEU A 117 19.30 20.61 -8.89
C LEU A 117 18.02 21.26 -8.36
N PRO A 118 16.90 21.11 -9.06
CA PRO A 118 15.60 21.57 -8.55
C PRO A 118 15.28 20.82 -7.25
N PHE A 119 15.06 21.59 -6.17
CA PHE A 119 14.73 21.07 -4.86
C PHE A 119 13.23 21.21 -4.60
N ASP A 120 12.56 20.07 -4.56
CA ASP A 120 11.16 19.99 -4.23
C ASP A 120 11.09 19.49 -2.77
N GLY A 121 11.00 20.46 -1.86
CA GLY A 121 11.36 20.29 -0.45
C GLY A 121 10.56 19.21 0.30
N PRO A 122 11.10 18.71 1.42
CA PRO A 122 10.41 17.71 2.22
C PRO A 122 9.16 18.30 2.87
N VAL A 123 8.04 17.58 2.76
CA VAL A 123 6.79 17.93 3.45
C VAL A 123 6.76 17.22 4.79
N ALA A 124 6.62 17.98 5.88
CA ALA A 124 6.68 17.43 7.22
C ALA A 124 5.50 16.48 7.52
N PRO A 125 5.69 15.48 8.40
CA PRO A 125 4.61 14.62 8.90
C PRO A 125 3.48 15.47 9.51
N GLY A 126 2.23 15.03 9.37
CA GLY A 126 1.04 15.77 9.81
C GLY A 126 0.52 16.83 8.83
N THR A 127 1.17 17.00 7.68
CA THR A 127 0.61 17.78 6.56
C THR A 127 -0.51 16.97 5.92
N PHE A 128 -1.74 17.48 5.97
CA PHE A 128 -2.89 16.77 5.41
C PHE A 128 -2.78 16.71 3.88
N PRO A 129 -2.95 15.52 3.29
CA PRO A 129 -3.10 15.38 1.84
C PRO A 129 -4.37 16.12 1.37
N ASP A 130 -4.47 16.39 0.08
CA ASP A 130 -5.75 16.81 -0.49
C ASP A 130 -6.81 15.70 -0.38
N GLU A 131 -8.09 16.09 -0.48
CA GLU A 131 -9.25 15.20 -0.29
C GLU A 131 -9.23 13.98 -1.24
N ALA A 132 -8.72 14.16 -2.46
CA ALA A 132 -8.59 13.08 -3.45
C ALA A 132 -7.55 12.04 -3.01
N THR A 133 -6.41 12.49 -2.48
CA THR A 133 -5.35 11.61 -1.96
C THR A 133 -5.80 10.87 -0.70
N GLU A 134 -6.53 11.54 0.21
CA GLU A 134 -7.12 10.90 1.40
C GLU A 134 -8.10 9.78 1.05
N LYS A 135 -9.01 10.02 0.09
CA LYS A 135 -9.98 9.02 -0.36
C LYS A 135 -9.30 7.77 -0.93
N ASN A 136 -8.26 7.94 -1.74
CA ASN A 136 -7.50 6.83 -2.30
C ASN A 136 -6.80 6.00 -1.22
N TRP A 137 -6.37 6.61 -0.12
CA TRP A 137 -5.76 5.87 0.99
C TRP A 137 -6.75 5.04 1.76
N LEU A 138 -7.91 5.61 2.11
CA LEU A 138 -8.93 4.88 2.85
C LEU A 138 -9.33 3.61 2.10
N SER A 139 -9.54 3.72 0.79
CA SER A 139 -9.82 2.55 -0.08
C SER A 139 -8.68 1.52 -0.06
N THR A 140 -7.42 1.98 -0.10
CA THR A 140 -6.23 1.12 -0.03
C THR A 140 -6.19 0.31 1.27
N PHE A 141 -6.34 0.99 2.42
CA PHE A 141 -6.29 0.34 3.73
C PHE A 141 -7.47 -0.60 3.96
N GLN A 142 -8.65 -0.26 3.43
CA GLN A 142 -9.81 -1.15 3.46
C GLN A 142 -9.54 -2.44 2.69
N LEU A 143 -8.95 -2.36 1.50
CA LEU A 143 -8.60 -3.54 0.73
C LEU A 143 -7.56 -4.41 1.46
N TYR A 144 -6.54 -3.80 2.06
CA TYR A 144 -5.55 -4.55 2.85
C TYR A 144 -6.20 -5.31 3.99
N ARG A 145 -7.13 -4.69 4.72
CA ARG A 145 -7.90 -5.36 5.79
C ARG A 145 -8.74 -6.52 5.26
N ILE A 146 -9.35 -6.36 4.08
CA ILE A 146 -10.10 -7.44 3.43
C ILE A 146 -9.16 -8.62 3.15
N ILE A 147 -8.02 -8.38 2.52
CA ILE A 147 -7.04 -9.43 2.19
C ILE A 147 -6.50 -10.11 3.47
N GLU A 148 -6.13 -9.33 4.48
CA GLU A 148 -5.67 -9.85 5.78
C GLU A 148 -6.71 -10.77 6.43
N THR A 149 -7.98 -10.36 6.37
CA THR A 149 -9.07 -11.13 6.97
C THR A 149 -9.29 -12.42 6.18
N GLN A 150 -9.32 -12.38 4.84
CA GLN A 150 -9.37 -13.58 4.00
C GLN A 150 -8.23 -14.55 4.34
N MET A 151 -7.02 -14.04 4.51
CA MET A 151 -5.88 -14.86 4.92
C MET A 151 -6.06 -15.47 6.32
N ALA A 152 -6.58 -14.71 7.30
CA ALA A 152 -6.81 -15.20 8.65
C ALA A 152 -7.82 -16.35 8.68
N TYR A 153 -8.92 -16.24 7.94
CA TYR A 153 -9.92 -17.29 7.81
C TYR A 153 -9.39 -18.52 7.07
N ALA A 154 -8.66 -18.31 5.97
CA ALA A 154 -8.03 -19.41 5.23
C ALA A 154 -7.07 -20.24 6.11
N ARG A 155 -6.31 -19.60 7.01
CA ARG A 155 -5.40 -20.28 7.95
C ARG A 155 -6.11 -21.22 8.93
N VAL A 156 -7.37 -20.96 9.26
CA VAL A 156 -8.19 -21.81 10.13
C VAL A 156 -9.13 -22.73 9.35
N GLY A 157 -8.93 -22.85 8.03
CA GLY A 157 -9.73 -23.73 7.16
C GLY A 157 -11.15 -23.22 6.92
N VAL A 158 -11.40 -21.93 7.11
CA VAL A 158 -12.69 -21.30 6.85
C VAL A 158 -12.60 -20.51 5.56
N GLU A 159 -13.51 -20.78 4.64
CA GLU A 159 -13.71 -19.96 3.45
C GLU A 159 -14.51 -18.72 3.85
N TRP A 160 -13.87 -17.55 3.78
CA TRP A 160 -14.50 -16.27 4.04
C TRP A 160 -14.47 -15.43 2.77
N ASP A 161 -15.66 -15.19 2.23
CA ASP A 161 -15.87 -14.38 1.04
C ASP A 161 -16.63 -13.10 1.43
N PRO A 162 -15.93 -11.97 1.63
CA PRO A 162 -16.55 -10.71 1.99
C PRO A 162 -17.47 -10.17 0.89
N TRP A 163 -17.23 -10.53 -0.37
CA TRP A 163 -18.02 -10.08 -1.52
C TRP A 163 -19.35 -10.81 -1.57
N LYS A 164 -19.34 -12.12 -1.31
CA LYS A 164 -20.58 -12.88 -1.13
C LYS A 164 -21.38 -12.38 0.07
N ILE A 165 -20.73 -12.11 1.21
CA ILE A 165 -21.41 -11.55 2.40
C ILE A 165 -22.01 -10.17 2.08
N ALA A 166 -21.28 -9.31 1.37
CA ALA A 166 -21.77 -7.99 0.96
C ALA A 166 -22.93 -8.09 -0.04
N ALA A 167 -22.86 -9.00 -1.01
CA ALA A 167 -23.93 -9.27 -1.96
C ALA A 167 -25.18 -9.81 -1.25
N GLU A 168 -25.01 -10.73 -0.31
CA GLU A 168 -26.10 -11.26 0.53
C GLU A 168 -26.71 -10.16 1.40
N ALA A 169 -25.90 -9.28 2.00
CA ALA A 169 -26.37 -8.16 2.81
C ALA A 169 -27.09 -7.09 1.98
N GLY A 170 -26.56 -6.73 0.80
CA GLY A 170 -27.20 -5.80 -0.13
C GLY A 170 -28.52 -6.34 -0.68
N ASN A 171 -28.59 -7.64 -0.98
CA ASN A 171 -29.83 -8.31 -1.35
C ASN A 171 -30.83 -8.36 -0.19
N LYS A 172 -30.36 -8.44 1.06
CA LYS A 172 -31.21 -8.42 2.26
C LYS A 172 -31.82 -7.04 2.50
N VAL A 173 -31.02 -5.97 2.36
CA VAL A 173 -31.51 -4.59 2.44
C VAL A 173 -32.51 -4.31 1.32
N ALA A 174 -32.23 -4.72 0.09
CA ALA A 174 -33.16 -4.59 -1.03
C ALA A 174 -34.44 -5.42 -0.82
N SER A 175 -34.36 -6.60 -0.20
CA SER A 175 -35.55 -7.42 0.11
C SER A 175 -36.37 -6.87 1.27
N ASP A 176 -35.74 -6.21 2.24
CA ASP A 176 -36.41 -5.59 3.39
C ASP A 176 -37.10 -4.27 2.97
N GLU A 177 -36.51 -3.50 2.04
CA GLU A 177 -37.15 -2.32 1.41
C GLU A 177 -38.29 -2.69 0.45
N LEU A 178 -38.26 -3.89 -0.16
CA LEU A 178 -39.36 -4.45 -0.95
C LEU A 178 -40.44 -5.13 -0.10
N GLN A 179 -40.22 -5.27 1.21
CA GLN A 179 -41.18 -5.83 2.18
C GLN A 179 -41.82 -4.77 3.09
N ASP A 180 -41.79 -3.49 2.72
CA ASP A 180 -42.65 -2.48 3.32
C ASP A 180 -43.94 -2.30 2.50
N PRO A 181 -45.06 -2.95 2.88
CA PRO A 181 -46.35 -2.74 2.24
C PRO A 181 -47.14 -1.58 2.87
N TYR A 182 -46.49 -0.66 3.62
CA TYR A 182 -47.17 0.47 4.27
C TYR A 182 -46.88 1.82 3.61
#